data_AF-A0A7S2AR70-F1
#
_entry.id   AF-A0A7S2AR70-F1
#
_cell.length_a   1.000
_cell.length_b   1.000
_cell.length_c   1.000
_cell.angle_alpha   90.00
_cell.angle_beta   90.00
_cell.angle_gamma   90.00
#
_symmetry.space_group_name_H-M   'P 1'
#
loop_
_entity.id
_entity.type
_entity.pdbx_description
1 polymer ?
#
loop_
_entity_poly.entity_id
_entity_poly.type
_entity_poly.pdbx_seq_one_letter_code
_entity_poly.pdbx_strand_id
1 'polypeptide(L)'
;VTNPFGEYLDCSSIESALAGLEAVKAILDADDSGIRIRFAIGAARNATELALVPQMIAAYGDLCNICVNIGADEAGLVDAEMCEYAAAAVRDLATTTERGEGNFNFTVNFACPPLIPYFPAGYLGSGDTGCFAIGLEHPDLLLSVLRPLRLGCVAAAERGAAWSVAATA
;
A
#
# COMPACT_ATOMS: atom_id res chain seq x y z
N VAL A 1 8.82 1.59 -3.24
CA VAL A 1 8.17 0.26 -3.28
C VAL A 1 9.23 -0.77 -3.64
N THR A 2 9.18 -1.96 -3.07
CA THR A 2 10.17 -3.02 -3.32
C THR A 2 9.56 -4.15 -4.15
N ASN A 3 10.40 -5.14 -4.47
CA ASN A 3 9.98 -6.45 -4.96
C ASN A 3 8.99 -7.12 -3.99
N PRO A 4 8.23 -8.14 -4.44
CA PRO A 4 7.54 -9.05 -3.55
C PRO A 4 8.45 -9.57 -2.45
N PHE A 5 7.98 -9.57 -1.19
CA PHE A 5 8.86 -9.85 -0.05
C PHE A 5 9.41 -11.28 -0.07
N GLY A 6 8.67 -12.24 -0.63
CA GLY A 6 9.15 -13.62 -0.80
C GLY A 6 10.31 -13.78 -1.80
N GLU A 7 10.77 -12.71 -2.45
CA GLU A 7 12.00 -12.72 -3.26
C GLU A 7 13.27 -12.50 -2.44
N TYR A 8 13.15 -11.93 -1.24
CA TYR A 8 14.30 -11.56 -0.41
C TYR A 8 14.15 -11.84 1.08
N LEU A 9 12.96 -12.24 1.55
CA LEU A 9 12.73 -12.80 2.87
C LEU A 9 12.56 -14.33 2.79
N ASP A 10 13.09 -15.03 3.78
CA ASP A 10 12.75 -16.45 4.00
C ASP A 10 11.34 -16.55 4.59
N CYS A 11 10.38 -16.98 3.75
CA CYS A 11 8.97 -17.14 4.11
C CYS A 11 8.61 -18.59 4.49
N SER A 12 9.60 -19.43 4.82
CA SER A 12 9.35 -20.82 5.26
C SER A 12 8.67 -20.91 6.63
N SER A 13 8.78 -19.86 7.44
CA SER A 13 8.15 -19.73 8.75
C SER A 13 7.93 -18.26 9.12
N ILE A 14 7.11 -17.99 10.12
CA ILE A 14 6.96 -16.62 10.63
C ILE A 14 8.25 -16.15 11.29
N GLU A 15 8.95 -17.02 12.01
CA GLU A 15 10.20 -16.71 12.69
C GLU A 15 11.28 -16.28 11.68
N SER A 16 11.41 -17.00 10.58
CA SER A 16 12.33 -16.64 9.48
C SER A 16 11.96 -15.29 8.85
N ALA A 17 10.68 -15.05 8.59
CA ALA A 17 10.22 -13.80 7.99
C ALA A 17 10.46 -12.60 8.91
N LEU A 18 10.20 -12.75 10.21
CA LEU A 18 10.46 -11.71 11.21
C LEU A 18 11.97 -11.45 11.38
N ALA A 19 12.82 -12.47 11.29
CA ALA A 19 14.27 -12.30 11.33
C ALA A 19 14.78 -11.51 10.12
N GLY A 20 14.23 -11.73 8.93
CA GLY A 20 14.53 -10.94 7.74
C GLY A 20 14.07 -9.49 7.86
N LEU A 21 12.88 -9.26 8.41
CA LEU A 21 12.38 -7.90 8.71
C LEU A 21 13.26 -7.16 9.72
N GLU A 22 13.78 -7.84 10.74
CA GLU A 22 14.72 -7.25 11.70
C GLU A 22 16.01 -6.81 11.02
N ALA A 23 16.52 -7.61 10.07
CA ALA A 23 17.69 -7.23 9.30
C ALA A 23 17.43 -5.98 8.43
N VAL A 24 16.26 -5.89 7.78
CA VAL A 24 15.84 -4.69 7.04
C VAL A 24 15.75 -3.48 7.97
N LYS A 25 15.14 -3.64 9.14
CA LYS A 25 15.05 -2.60 10.17
C LYS A 25 16.43 -2.10 10.58
N ALA A 26 17.37 -3.00 10.85
CA ALA A 26 18.74 -2.64 11.24
C ALA A 26 19.47 -1.84 10.16
N ILE A 27 19.25 -2.13 8.87
CA ILE A 27 19.80 -1.34 7.76
C ILE A 27 19.20 0.06 7.74
N LEU A 28 17.89 0.19 7.94
CA LEU A 28 17.20 1.48 7.94
C LEU A 28 17.57 2.33 9.15
N ASP A 29 17.74 1.72 10.33
CA ASP A 29 18.16 2.41 11.55
C ASP A 29 19.62 2.88 11.51
N ALA A 30 20.44 2.31 10.62
CA ALA A 30 21.81 2.74 10.40
C ALA A 30 21.93 4.01 9.54
N ASP A 31 20.83 4.47 8.92
CA ASP A 31 20.80 5.71 8.16
C ASP A 31 20.83 6.93 9.10
N ASP A 32 21.81 7.82 8.88
CA ASP A 32 22.01 9.04 9.66
C ASP A 32 21.58 10.31 8.89
N SER A 33 20.91 10.15 7.74
CA SER A 33 20.53 11.25 6.86
C SER A 33 19.49 12.21 7.47
N GLY A 34 18.80 11.78 8.53
CA GLY A 34 17.68 12.49 9.15
C GLY A 34 16.38 12.44 8.32
N ILE A 35 16.38 11.70 7.21
CA ILE A 35 15.19 11.48 6.39
C ILE A 35 14.34 10.40 7.05
N ARG A 36 13.05 10.67 7.26
CA ARG A 36 12.10 9.63 7.67
C ARG A 36 11.85 8.69 6.50
N ILE A 37 12.49 7.53 6.50
CA ILE A 37 12.26 6.49 5.50
C ILE A 37 11.09 5.61 5.95
N ARG A 38 10.05 5.52 5.11
CA ARG A 38 9.00 4.51 5.23
C ARG A 38 9.25 3.42 4.21
N PHE A 39 9.23 2.19 4.67
CA PHE A 39 9.51 1.03 3.84
C PHE A 39 8.23 0.24 3.63
N ALA A 40 7.93 -0.08 2.38
CA ALA A 40 6.91 -1.07 2.04
C ALA A 40 7.64 -2.33 1.61
N ILE A 41 7.43 -3.41 2.35
CA ILE A 41 8.09 -4.71 2.15
C ILE A 41 7.61 -5.38 0.85
N GLY A 42 6.51 -4.91 0.25
CA GLY A 42 6.07 -5.31 -1.08
C GLY A 42 4.96 -6.35 -1.06
N ALA A 43 4.79 -7.07 -2.18
CA ALA A 43 3.62 -7.92 -2.40
C ALA A 43 3.77 -9.34 -1.81
N ALA A 44 2.68 -9.87 -1.26
CA ALA A 44 2.44 -11.31 -1.11
C ALA A 44 1.93 -11.87 -2.45
N ARG A 45 2.45 -13.04 -2.85
CA ARG A 45 2.17 -13.65 -4.17
C ARG A 45 1.34 -14.92 -4.11
N ASN A 46 1.29 -15.56 -2.95
CA ASN A 46 0.65 -16.86 -2.77
C ASN A 46 0.04 -16.98 -1.37
N ALA A 47 -0.76 -18.02 -1.16
CA ALA A 47 -1.44 -18.28 0.11
C ALA A 47 -0.48 -18.40 1.30
N THR A 48 0.69 -19.02 1.10
CA THR A 48 1.70 -19.19 2.16
C THR A 48 2.25 -17.84 2.62
N GLU A 49 2.68 -17.00 1.68
CA GLU A 49 3.14 -15.64 1.96
C GLU A 49 2.02 -14.81 2.63
N LEU A 50 0.78 -14.93 2.14
CA LEU A 50 -0.37 -14.19 2.64
C LEU A 50 -0.74 -14.57 4.09
N ALA A 51 -0.55 -15.82 4.47
CA ALA A 51 -0.79 -16.29 5.84
C ALA A 51 0.17 -15.69 6.88
N LEU A 52 1.35 -15.19 6.46
CA LEU A 52 2.32 -14.54 7.35
C LEU A 52 1.96 -13.08 7.64
N VAL A 53 1.19 -12.44 6.75
CA VAL A 53 0.93 -11.00 6.74
C VAL A 53 0.40 -10.48 8.09
N PRO A 54 -0.61 -11.10 8.75
CA PRO A 54 -1.14 -10.56 10.00
C PRO A 54 -0.08 -10.45 11.10
N GLN A 55 0.78 -11.45 11.24
CA GLN A 55 1.83 -11.48 12.27
C GLN A 55 3.00 -10.56 11.92
N MET A 56 3.38 -10.49 10.65
CA MET A 56 4.42 -9.56 10.18
C MET A 56 4.01 -8.09 10.43
N ILE A 57 2.77 -7.73 10.08
CA ILE A 57 2.23 -6.39 10.32
C ILE A 57 2.11 -6.09 11.82
N ALA A 58 1.62 -7.05 12.62
CA ALA A 58 1.51 -6.85 14.06
C ALA A 58 2.88 -6.60 14.73
N ALA A 59 3.94 -7.23 14.24
CA ALA A 59 5.29 -7.07 14.78
C ALA A 59 5.99 -5.76 14.34
N TYR A 60 5.79 -5.34 13.09
CA TYR A 60 6.62 -4.28 12.48
C TYR A 60 5.84 -3.04 11.99
N GLY A 61 4.50 -3.05 12.03
CA GLY A 61 3.64 -1.89 11.77
C GLY A 61 3.99 -1.12 10.50
N ASP A 62 4.31 0.16 10.64
CA ASP A 62 4.67 1.10 9.55
C ASP A 62 5.80 0.59 8.63
N LEU A 63 6.68 -0.31 9.11
CA LEU A 63 7.75 -0.91 8.30
C LEU A 63 7.23 -2.02 7.37
N CYS A 64 6.06 -2.59 7.68
CA CYS A 64 5.52 -3.79 7.06
C CYS A 64 4.28 -3.47 6.23
N ASN A 65 4.39 -2.54 5.29
CA ASN A 65 3.33 -2.26 4.34
C ASN A 65 3.30 -3.29 3.20
N ILE A 66 2.20 -4.03 3.07
CA ILE A 66 2.05 -5.19 2.19
C ILE A 66 0.83 -5.04 1.29
N CYS A 67 0.93 -5.57 0.07
CA CYS A 67 -0.24 -5.80 -0.77
C CYS A 67 -0.34 -7.25 -1.23
N VAL A 68 -1.52 -7.64 -1.70
CA VAL A 68 -1.70 -8.82 -2.56
C VAL A 68 -2.41 -8.36 -3.82
N ASN A 69 -1.96 -8.84 -4.98
CA ASN A 69 -2.63 -8.56 -6.25
C ASN A 69 -3.23 -9.85 -6.79
N ILE A 70 -4.56 -9.92 -6.79
CA ILE A 70 -5.32 -11.07 -7.25
C ILE A 70 -5.44 -10.97 -8.76
N GLY A 71 -4.89 -11.98 -9.45
CA GLY A 71 -4.95 -12.09 -10.90
C GLY A 71 -6.38 -12.32 -11.38
N ALA A 72 -6.62 -11.99 -12.65
CA ALA A 72 -7.83 -12.34 -13.37
C ALA A 72 -7.47 -13.25 -14.55
N ASP A 73 -8.36 -14.17 -14.88
CA ASP A 73 -8.23 -15.04 -16.05
C ASP A 73 -8.53 -14.29 -17.37
N GLU A 74 -8.50 -15.01 -18.49
CA GLU A 74 -8.77 -14.46 -19.82
C GLU A 74 -10.19 -13.89 -19.98
N ALA A 75 -11.15 -14.36 -19.17
CA ALA A 75 -12.51 -13.86 -19.12
C ALA A 75 -12.66 -12.67 -18.15
N GLY A 76 -11.59 -12.28 -17.46
CA GLY A 76 -11.58 -11.23 -16.45
C GLY A 76 -12.13 -11.68 -15.09
N LEU A 77 -12.27 -12.98 -14.84
CA LEU A 77 -12.71 -13.52 -13.56
C LEU A 77 -11.52 -13.62 -12.61
N VAL A 78 -11.68 -13.07 -11.41
CA VAL A 78 -10.65 -13.06 -10.37
C VAL A 78 -10.53 -14.43 -9.70
N ASP A 79 -9.31 -14.76 -9.27
CA ASP A 79 -9.03 -16.00 -8.54
C ASP A 79 -9.81 -16.04 -7.20
N ALA A 80 -10.84 -16.88 -7.15
CA ALA A 80 -11.73 -17.02 -6.00
C ALA A 80 -11.01 -17.57 -4.76
N GLU A 81 -10.02 -18.45 -4.93
CA GLU A 81 -9.28 -19.03 -3.81
C GLU A 81 -8.40 -17.96 -3.15
N MET A 82 -7.69 -17.17 -3.96
CA MET A 82 -6.92 -16.04 -3.47
C MET A 82 -7.79 -14.95 -2.83
N CYS A 83 -9.04 -14.76 -3.29
CA CYS A 83 -10.00 -13.88 -2.61
C CYS A 83 -10.29 -14.34 -1.17
N GLU A 84 -10.51 -15.65 -0.97
CA GLU A 84 -10.78 -16.20 0.35
C GLU A 84 -9.57 -16.06 1.29
N TYR A 85 -8.35 -16.34 0.80
CA TYR A 85 -7.14 -16.12 1.60
C TYR A 85 -6.93 -14.65 1.95
N ALA A 86 -7.20 -13.73 1.02
CA ALA A 86 -7.10 -12.30 1.27
C ALA A 86 -8.15 -11.81 2.29
N ALA A 87 -9.39 -12.31 2.20
CA ALA A 87 -10.43 -12.02 3.17
C ALA A 87 -10.08 -12.56 4.57
N ALA A 88 -9.49 -13.76 4.65
CA ALA A 88 -8.97 -14.31 5.89
C ALA A 88 -7.88 -13.41 6.50
N ALA A 89 -6.91 -12.94 5.70
CA ALA A 89 -5.86 -12.03 6.17
C ALA A 89 -6.43 -10.71 6.73
N VAL A 90 -7.43 -10.11 6.05
CA VAL A 90 -8.12 -8.89 6.54
C VAL A 90 -8.80 -9.13 7.90
N ARG A 91 -9.52 -10.26 8.03
CA ARG A 91 -10.18 -10.65 9.28
C ARG A 91 -9.15 -10.85 10.39
N ASP A 92 -8.06 -11.54 10.10
CA ASP A 92 -7.04 -11.86 11.08
C ASP A 92 -6.26 -10.60 11.49
N LEU A 93 -6.00 -9.66 10.57
CA LEU A 93 -5.45 -8.33 10.89
C LEU A 93 -6.37 -7.54 11.82
N ALA A 94 -7.68 -7.63 11.62
CA ALA A 94 -8.66 -6.92 12.43
C ALA A 94 -8.65 -7.38 13.91
N THR A 95 -8.18 -8.59 14.19
CA THR A 95 -8.13 -9.17 15.54
C THR A 95 -6.71 -9.26 16.11
N THR A 96 -5.69 -9.32 15.27
CA THR A 96 -4.27 -9.47 15.69
C THR A 96 -3.64 -8.13 16.06
N THR A 97 -4.15 -7.02 15.53
CA THR A 97 -3.62 -5.66 15.81
C THR A 97 -4.58 -4.87 16.69
N GLU A 98 -4.05 -3.95 17.49
CA GLU A 98 -4.88 -3.09 18.34
C GLU A 98 -5.89 -2.33 17.48
N ARG A 99 -7.17 -2.42 17.84
CA ARG A 99 -8.29 -1.78 17.12
C ARG A 99 -8.39 -2.17 15.63
N GLY A 100 -7.69 -3.23 15.20
CA GLY A 100 -7.63 -3.68 13.81
C GLY A 100 -6.86 -2.77 12.86
N GLU A 101 -6.04 -1.86 13.39
CA GLU A 101 -5.35 -0.83 12.60
C GLU A 101 -4.28 -1.38 11.65
N GLY A 102 -3.86 -2.63 11.82
CA GLY A 102 -3.01 -3.35 10.88
C GLY A 102 -3.58 -3.39 9.45
N ASN A 103 -4.90 -3.29 9.30
CA ASN A 103 -5.53 -3.17 7.98
C ASN A 103 -5.13 -1.90 7.22
N PHE A 104 -4.61 -0.86 7.89
CA PHE A 104 -4.05 0.31 7.19
C PHE A 104 -2.72 0.01 6.49
N ASN A 105 -2.04 -1.07 6.87
CA ASN A 105 -0.77 -1.51 6.28
C ASN A 105 -0.95 -2.64 5.26
N PHE A 106 -2.19 -3.05 4.96
CA PHE A 106 -2.49 -4.13 4.02
C PHE A 106 -3.47 -3.68 2.93
N THR A 107 -3.29 -4.18 1.71
CA THR A 107 -4.23 -3.91 0.62
C THR A 107 -4.41 -5.10 -0.30
N VAL A 108 -5.66 -5.36 -0.69
CA VAL A 108 -6.04 -6.33 -1.70
C VAL A 108 -6.34 -5.59 -3.00
N ASN A 109 -5.59 -5.89 -4.04
CA ASN A 109 -5.76 -5.34 -5.38
C ASN A 109 -6.29 -6.41 -6.34
N PHE A 110 -6.97 -5.98 -7.39
CA PHE A 110 -7.50 -6.87 -8.42
C PHE A 110 -6.98 -6.42 -9.78
N ALA A 111 -6.33 -7.34 -10.51
CA ALA A 111 -5.84 -7.13 -11.87
C ALA A 111 -5.00 -5.83 -12.04
N CYS A 112 -4.23 -5.45 -11.02
CA CYS A 112 -3.38 -4.26 -11.08
C CYS A 112 -1.98 -4.63 -11.58
N PRO A 113 -1.40 -3.95 -12.58
CA PRO A 113 -0.02 -4.19 -12.96
C PRO A 113 0.97 -3.73 -11.87
N PRO A 114 2.25 -4.18 -11.91
CA PRO A 114 3.31 -3.59 -11.10
C PRO A 114 3.41 -2.07 -11.29
N LEU A 115 4.05 -1.38 -10.34
CA LEU A 115 4.31 0.07 -10.37
C LEU A 115 3.08 0.99 -10.40
N ILE A 116 1.89 0.51 -10.03
CA ILE A 116 0.74 1.41 -9.81
C ILE A 116 1.06 2.46 -8.73
N PRO A 117 0.70 3.74 -8.92
CA PRO A 117 1.09 4.84 -8.03
C PRO A 117 0.17 4.93 -6.80
N TYR A 118 -0.17 3.79 -6.19
CA TYR A 118 -1.04 3.69 -5.03
C TYR A 118 -0.32 2.91 -3.92
N PHE A 119 -0.40 3.42 -2.69
CA PHE A 119 0.27 2.83 -1.53
C PHE A 119 -0.77 2.14 -0.62
N PRO A 120 -0.49 0.94 -0.08
CA PRO A 120 0.71 0.11 -0.23
C PRO A 120 0.70 -0.80 -1.48
N ALA A 121 -0.18 -0.56 -2.45
CA ALA A 121 -0.41 -1.46 -3.58
C ALA A 121 0.73 -1.59 -4.59
N GLY A 122 1.54 -0.55 -4.78
CA GLY A 122 2.65 -0.59 -5.73
C GLY A 122 3.78 -1.51 -5.26
N TYR A 123 4.30 -2.31 -6.19
CA TYR A 123 5.51 -3.14 -6.03
C TYR A 123 6.32 -3.15 -7.33
N LEU A 124 7.60 -3.48 -7.23
CA LEU A 124 8.50 -3.65 -8.37
C LEU A 124 8.38 -5.10 -8.88
N GLY A 125 8.13 -5.32 -10.18
CA GLY A 125 8.11 -6.66 -10.76
C GLY A 125 9.52 -7.24 -10.89
N SER A 126 9.65 -8.58 -10.92
CA SER A 126 10.94 -9.29 -10.93
C SER A 126 11.83 -9.04 -12.16
N GLY A 127 11.34 -8.28 -13.16
CA GLY A 127 12.10 -7.88 -14.36
C GLY A 127 12.29 -6.37 -14.52
N ASP A 128 11.73 -5.56 -13.61
CA ASP A 128 11.82 -4.11 -13.68
C ASP A 128 13.14 -3.64 -13.06
N THR A 129 13.91 -2.81 -13.78
CA THR A 129 15.18 -2.26 -13.27
C THR A 129 15.29 -0.76 -13.53
N GLY A 130 15.93 -0.04 -12.60
CA GLY A 130 16.22 1.39 -12.75
C GLY A 130 14.99 2.31 -12.69
N CYS A 131 13.87 1.86 -12.14
CA CYS A 131 12.65 2.65 -12.02
C CYS A 131 12.53 3.28 -10.62
N PHE A 132 12.04 4.52 -10.54
CA PHE A 132 11.60 5.11 -9.28
C PHE A 132 10.30 5.90 -9.51
N ALA A 133 9.45 5.92 -8.48
CA ALA A 133 8.22 6.70 -8.47
C ALA A 133 8.33 7.81 -7.43
N ILE A 134 7.88 9.02 -7.78
CA ILE A 134 7.78 10.15 -6.85
C ILE A 134 6.30 10.40 -6.57
N GLY A 135 5.88 10.22 -5.33
CA GLY A 135 4.58 10.65 -4.83
C GLY A 135 4.70 12.04 -4.21
N LEU A 136 3.81 12.96 -4.57
CA LEU A 136 3.75 14.31 -4.03
C LEU A 136 2.41 14.54 -3.34
N GLU A 137 2.43 14.85 -2.05
CA GLU A 137 1.23 15.17 -1.28
C GLU A 137 1.20 16.68 -0.99
N HIS A 138 0.27 17.40 -1.63
CA HIS A 138 0.11 18.85 -1.47
C HIS A 138 -1.37 19.25 -1.28
N PRO A 139 -2.07 18.72 -0.25
CA PRO A 139 -3.47 19.06 0.00
C PRO A 139 -3.65 20.56 0.26
N ASP A 140 -2.65 21.24 0.83
CA ASP A 140 -2.68 22.68 1.05
C ASP A 140 -2.70 23.49 -0.24
N LEU A 141 -2.03 23.00 -1.30
CA LEU A 141 -2.11 23.63 -2.61
C LEU A 141 -3.54 23.56 -3.14
N LEU A 142 -4.16 22.37 -3.07
CA LEU A 142 -5.57 22.21 -3.44
C LEU A 142 -6.47 23.10 -2.57
N LEU A 143 -6.27 23.14 -1.26
CA LEU A 143 -7.03 23.99 -0.35
C LEU A 143 -6.89 25.47 -0.70
N SER A 144 -5.69 25.93 -1.06
CA SER A 144 -5.42 27.33 -1.43
C SER A 144 -6.22 27.76 -2.66
N VAL A 145 -6.44 26.86 -3.62
CA VAL A 145 -7.25 27.09 -4.82
C VAL A 145 -8.75 27.03 -4.51
N LEU A 146 -9.18 26.08 -3.67
CA LEU A 146 -10.60 25.85 -3.39
C LEU A 146 -11.19 26.84 -2.39
N ARG A 147 -10.41 27.28 -1.40
CA ARG A 147 -10.89 28.12 -0.29
C ARG A 147 -11.50 29.46 -0.76
N PRO A 148 -10.91 30.19 -1.73
CA PRO A 148 -11.50 31.42 -2.26
C PRO A 148 -12.86 31.22 -2.93
N LEU A 149 -13.13 30.04 -3.49
CA LEU A 149 -14.39 29.73 -4.19
C LEU A 149 -15.58 29.61 -3.24
N ARG A 150 -15.34 29.49 -1.93
CA ARG A 150 -16.37 29.35 -0.88
C ARG A 150 -17.47 28.37 -1.28
N LEU A 151 -17.10 27.19 -1.78
CA LEU A 151 -18.05 26.19 -2.33
C LEU A 151 -19.15 25.77 -1.33
N GLY A 152 -18.89 25.90 -0.02
CA GLY A 152 -19.90 25.70 1.04
C GLY A 152 -20.95 26.81 1.18
N CYS A 153 -20.75 27.96 0.53
CA CYS A 153 -21.62 29.14 0.58
C CYS A 153 -22.35 29.43 -0.74
N VAL A 154 -22.10 28.64 -1.79
CA VAL A 154 -22.81 28.69 -3.08
C VAL A 154 -23.77 27.52 -3.19
N ALA A 155 -24.89 27.73 -3.88
CA ALA A 155 -25.87 26.68 -4.12
C ALA A 155 -25.23 25.55 -4.95
N ALA A 156 -25.69 24.30 -4.78
CA ALA A 156 -25.11 23.15 -5.47
C ALA A 156 -25.10 23.32 -7.01
N ALA A 157 -26.14 23.96 -7.56
CA ALA A 157 -26.25 24.26 -8.99
C ALA A 157 -25.21 25.29 -9.49
N GLU A 158 -24.68 26.13 -8.61
CA GLU A 158 -23.74 27.22 -8.93
C GLU A 158 -22.27 26.80 -8.76
N ARG A 159 -22.00 25.68 -8.08
CA ARG A 159 -20.64 25.17 -7.83
C ARG A 159 -19.88 24.86 -9.12
N GLY A 160 -20.58 24.36 -10.15
CA GLY A 160 -19.99 24.08 -11.46
C GLY A 160 -19.46 25.34 -12.15
N ALA A 161 -20.20 26.45 -12.10
CA ALA A 161 -19.78 27.72 -12.68
C ALA A 161 -18.59 28.32 -11.91
N ALA A 162 -18.59 28.25 -10.58
CA ALA A 162 -17.46 28.68 -9.75
C ALA A 162 -16.18 27.89 -10.07
N TRP A 163 -16.31 26.59 -10.37
CA TRP A 163 -15.19 25.74 -10.78
C TRP A 163 -14.61 26.13 -12.14
N SER A 164 -15.46 26.40 -13.13
CA SER A 164 -15.02 26.79 -14.48
C SER A 164 -14.20 28.08 -14.49
N VAL A 165 -14.57 29.06 -13.64
CA VAL A 165 -13.79 30.30 -13.47
C VAL A 165 -12.43 30.02 -12.85
N ALA A 166 -12.35 29.14 -11.85
CA ALA A 166 -11.09 28.77 -11.19
C ALA A 166 -10.13 28.00 -12.11
N ALA A 167 -10.68 27.13 -12.97
CA ALA A 167 -9.89 26.29 -13.89
C ALA A 167 -9.29 27.06 -15.08
N THR A 168 -9.66 28.33 -15.26
CA THR A 168 -9.23 29.18 -16.40
C THR A 168 -8.38 30.38 -15.99
N ALA A 169 -8.11 30.53 -14.69
CA ALA A 169 -7.25 31.58 -14.11
C ALA A 169 -5.84 31.05 -13.86
#